data_AF-A0A2S9QG02-F1
#
_entry.id   AF-A0A2S9QG02-F1
#
_cell.length_a   1.000
_cell.length_b   1.000
_cell.length_c   1.000
_cell.angle_alpha   90.00
_cell.angle_beta   90.00
_cell.angle_gamma   90.00
#
_symmetry.space_group_name_H-M   'P 1'
#
loop_
_entity.id
_entity.type
_entity.pdbx_description
1 polymer ?
#
loop_
_entity_poly.entity_id
_entity_poly.type
_entity_poly.pdbx_seq_one_letter_code
_entity_poly.pdbx_strand_id
1 'polypeptide(L)'
;MADARAEQGGQIKRIELKTSGHRSTQNKSGEKGKSGENQISKPVFQIDSAARDVKARGTGLSCYALFATLGRDCEGDAHSAARPNILAVGCQSGLNRPLLSEALLTQTAQTSPSPLSSPDAIAQAFAEIAREAGAAIMQVYAKGCDARIKDDRSPVTEADEVAEAIILRRLAHVMPDVPVVAEECAAKGVIPDVGRRFILVDPLDGTKEFLNRNGEFTVNIALIEDGKPVAGCVFAPAVNALYAGGDTAWRVRDGIEERISTRAYPAEGLTALCSRSHPDAKSEAFLAEYAIADRREAGSSLKFCRVAEGVADVYPRFGPTMEWDVAAGHAVLSAAGGQVLMPDGEDFRYGKADAGFRNVAFVAWGQDAPQK
;
A
#
# COMPACT_ATOMS: atom_id res chain seq x y z
N MET A 1 12.13 -23.75 -55.11
CA MET A 1 13.25 -22.96 -54.55
C MET A 1 12.86 -21.50 -54.63
N ALA A 2 12.85 -20.80 -53.49
CA ALA A 2 12.90 -19.34 -53.38
C ALA A 2 12.94 -19.03 -51.88
N ASP A 3 14.13 -18.97 -51.29
CA ASP A 3 14.31 -18.46 -49.93
C ASP A 3 14.01 -16.95 -49.90
N ALA A 4 13.33 -16.50 -48.85
CA ALA A 4 13.20 -15.09 -48.52
C ALA A 4 13.74 -14.86 -47.10
N ARG A 5 15.04 -14.56 -47.01
CA ARG A 5 15.66 -14.08 -45.76
C ARG A 5 15.17 -12.64 -45.50
N ALA A 6 14.71 -12.37 -44.29
CA ALA A 6 14.45 -11.02 -43.83
C ALA A 6 15.70 -10.48 -43.11
N GLU A 7 16.35 -9.48 -43.69
CA GLU A 7 17.47 -8.78 -43.05
C GLU A 7 16.96 -7.77 -42.00
N GLN A 8 17.67 -7.68 -40.87
CA GLN A 8 17.45 -6.65 -39.86
C GLN A 8 18.05 -5.32 -40.33
N GLY A 9 17.29 -4.22 -40.23
CA GLY A 9 17.73 -2.91 -40.72
C GLY A 9 16.94 -1.73 -40.14
N GLY A 10 16.83 -1.64 -38.82
CA GLY A 10 16.18 -0.51 -38.14
C GLY A 10 17.07 0.74 -38.10
N GLN A 11 16.84 1.70 -39.00
CA GLN A 11 17.54 3.00 -38.97
C GLN A 11 17.10 3.85 -37.76
N ILE A 12 18.06 4.26 -36.93
CA ILE A 12 17.86 5.26 -35.88
C ILE A 12 17.69 6.63 -36.55
N LYS A 13 16.55 7.31 -36.33
CA LYS A 13 16.32 8.69 -36.78
C LYS A 13 16.62 9.67 -35.66
N ARG A 14 17.68 10.46 -35.81
CA ARG A 14 18.02 11.58 -34.92
C ARG A 14 17.02 12.72 -35.13
N ILE A 15 16.41 13.21 -34.04
CA ILE A 15 15.52 14.39 -34.06
C ILE A 15 16.24 15.52 -33.30
N GLU A 16 16.58 16.60 -33.99
CA GLU A 16 17.15 17.81 -33.36
C GLU A 16 16.05 18.83 -33.09
N LEU A 17 15.85 19.20 -31.82
CA LEU A 17 14.93 20.25 -31.40
C LEU A 17 15.66 21.62 -31.37
N LYS A 18 15.30 22.51 -32.30
CA LYS A 18 15.76 23.91 -32.28
C LYS A 18 14.75 24.79 -31.53
N THR A 19 15.12 25.30 -30.37
CA THR A 19 14.33 26.29 -29.61
C THR A 19 14.80 27.71 -29.92
N SER A 20 14.00 28.49 -30.66
CA SER A 20 14.27 29.91 -30.93
C SER A 20 13.64 30.82 -29.88
N GLY A 21 14.42 31.26 -28.89
CA GLY A 21 13.95 32.21 -27.88
C GLY A 21 14.03 33.66 -28.37
N HIS A 22 12.88 34.31 -28.58
CA HIS A 22 12.81 35.76 -28.76
C HIS A 22 12.85 36.44 -27.38
N ARG A 23 13.82 37.32 -27.13
CA ARG A 23 13.85 38.22 -25.97
C ARG A 23 13.62 39.66 -26.43
N SER A 24 12.54 40.28 -25.95
CA SER A 24 12.40 41.73 -26.00
C SER A 24 13.29 42.37 -24.95
N THR A 25 14.00 43.43 -25.32
CA THR A 25 14.87 44.19 -24.42
C THR A 25 14.28 45.58 -24.18
N GLN A 26 14.02 45.92 -22.92
CA GLN A 26 14.00 47.31 -22.48
C GLN A 26 15.16 47.54 -21.53
N ASN A 27 16.05 48.45 -21.93
CA ASN A 27 17.21 48.86 -21.13
C ASN A 27 16.81 49.92 -20.10
N LYS A 28 17.45 49.87 -18.93
CA LYS A 28 17.93 51.07 -18.21
C LYS A 28 19.09 50.68 -17.28
N SER A 29 20.19 51.46 -17.38
CA SER A 29 21.27 51.68 -16.39
C SER A 29 21.44 50.68 -15.22
N GLY A 30 22.59 50.04 -14.98
CA GLY A 30 23.87 50.04 -15.69
C GLY A 30 25.05 50.17 -14.73
N GLU A 31 25.93 49.16 -14.68
CA GLU A 31 27.27 49.25 -14.10
C GLU A 31 28.18 48.13 -14.63
N LYS A 32 29.51 48.28 -14.51
CA LYS A 32 30.51 47.43 -15.19
C LYS A 32 30.94 46.25 -14.29
N GLY A 33 30.84 45.02 -14.79
CA GLY A 33 31.38 43.82 -14.11
C GLY A 33 31.73 42.70 -15.09
N LYS A 34 32.97 42.21 -15.04
CA LYS A 34 33.60 41.23 -15.94
C LYS A 34 32.73 39.97 -16.19
N SER A 35 32.47 39.65 -17.46
CA SER A 35 31.85 38.38 -17.88
C SER A 35 32.89 37.28 -18.07
N GLY A 36 32.89 36.27 -17.21
CA GLY A 36 33.43 34.95 -17.51
C GLY A 36 32.27 34.03 -17.91
N GLU A 37 32.24 33.54 -19.15
CA GLU A 37 31.22 32.59 -19.58
C GLU A 37 31.57 31.18 -19.09
N ASN A 38 30.97 30.78 -17.96
CA ASN A 38 30.83 29.36 -17.65
C ASN A 38 29.78 28.75 -18.59
N GLN A 39 30.23 28.03 -19.62
CA GLN A 39 29.34 27.20 -20.43
C GLN A 39 28.86 26.01 -19.59
N ILE A 40 27.71 26.17 -18.95
CA ILE A 40 26.95 25.04 -18.42
C ILE A 40 26.41 24.27 -19.62
N SER A 41 26.97 23.09 -19.88
CA SER A 41 26.45 22.14 -20.87
C SER A 41 25.00 21.80 -20.50
N LYS A 42 24.06 22.13 -21.39
CA LYS A 42 22.67 21.70 -21.23
C LYS A 42 22.61 20.18 -21.37
N PRO A 43 21.83 19.46 -20.54
CA PRO A 43 21.65 18.03 -20.71
C PRO A 43 21.05 17.75 -22.09
N VAL A 44 21.73 16.93 -22.88
CA VAL A 44 21.23 16.42 -24.16
C VAL A 44 20.47 15.14 -23.86
N PHE A 45 19.14 15.21 -23.87
CA PHE A 45 18.31 14.03 -23.68
C PHE A 45 18.29 13.17 -24.94
N GLN A 46 19.03 12.06 -24.94
CA GLN A 46 18.91 11.04 -25.99
C GLN A 46 17.74 10.10 -25.66
N ILE A 47 16.74 10.06 -26.55
CA ILE A 47 15.59 9.15 -26.45
C ILE A 47 15.80 8.01 -27.46
N ASP A 48 16.30 6.87 -26.99
CA ASP A 48 16.39 5.65 -27.80
C ASP A 48 15.03 4.93 -27.81
N SER A 49 14.18 5.25 -28.78
CA SER A 49 12.85 4.64 -28.91
C SER A 49 12.92 3.23 -29.49
N ALA A 50 13.07 2.21 -28.63
CA ALA A 50 12.97 0.81 -29.02
C ALA A 50 11.53 0.28 -28.82
N ALA A 51 10.65 0.51 -29.81
CA ALA A 51 9.35 -0.14 -29.85
C ALA A 51 9.52 -1.65 -30.10
N ARG A 52 9.10 -2.48 -29.14
CA ARG A 52 9.02 -3.95 -29.31
C ARG A 52 7.54 -4.36 -29.38
N ASP A 53 7.15 -4.97 -30.49
CA ASP A 53 5.85 -5.65 -30.63
C ASP A 53 5.79 -6.84 -29.66
N VAL A 54 4.90 -6.77 -28.65
CA VAL A 54 4.57 -7.93 -27.81
C VAL A 54 3.23 -8.49 -28.28
N LYS A 55 3.28 -9.41 -29.25
CA LYS A 55 2.08 -10.13 -29.69
C LYS A 55 1.63 -11.14 -28.63
N ALA A 56 0.65 -10.76 -27.83
CA ALA A 56 -0.17 -11.72 -27.09
C ALA A 56 -0.88 -12.64 -28.08
N ARG A 57 -0.67 -13.96 -27.98
CA ARG A 57 -1.35 -14.92 -28.85
C ARG A 57 -2.82 -15.04 -28.44
N GLY A 58 -3.74 -14.54 -29.27
CA GLY A 58 -5.15 -14.95 -29.24
C GLY A 58 -6.22 -13.86 -29.35
N THR A 59 -5.93 -12.58 -29.08
CA THR A 59 -6.98 -11.56 -28.86
C THR A 59 -7.03 -10.41 -29.89
N GLY A 60 -6.08 -10.33 -30.82
CA GLY A 60 -6.13 -9.32 -31.91
C GLY A 60 -5.81 -7.87 -31.50
N LEU A 61 -5.48 -7.60 -30.23
CA LEU A 61 -4.94 -6.32 -29.79
C LEU A 61 -3.41 -6.30 -29.91
N SER A 62 -2.84 -5.17 -30.34
CA SER A 62 -1.40 -4.91 -30.24
C SER A 62 -1.11 -4.01 -29.04
N CYS A 63 -0.20 -4.45 -28.18
CA CYS A 63 0.29 -3.69 -27.04
C CYS A 63 1.73 -3.24 -27.32
N TYR A 64 1.97 -1.92 -27.23
CA TYR A 64 3.31 -1.36 -27.31
C TYR A 64 3.79 -0.97 -25.91
N ALA A 65 5.00 -1.41 -25.55
CA ALA A 65 5.71 -0.89 -24.38
C ALA A 65 6.72 0.17 -24.85
N LEU A 66 6.63 1.37 -24.27
CA LEU A 66 7.64 2.42 -24.48
C LEU A 66 8.67 2.34 -23.35
N PHE A 67 9.91 1.99 -23.69
CA PHE A 67 11.04 2.00 -22.76
C PHE A 67 11.79 3.32 -22.90
N ALA A 68 12.03 3.98 -21.77
CA ALA A 68 12.92 5.13 -21.68
C ALA A 68 14.07 4.80 -20.73
N THR A 69 15.29 4.79 -21.26
CA THR A 69 16.52 4.62 -20.47
C THR A 69 17.12 6.00 -20.22
N LEU A 70 17.25 6.40 -18.95
CA LEU A 70 17.93 7.64 -18.58
C LEU A 70 19.44 7.40 -18.60
N GLY A 71 20.08 7.68 -19.74
CA GLY A 71 21.53 7.79 -19.83
C GLY A 71 22.01 8.97 -18.98
N ARG A 72 23.01 8.73 -18.11
CA ARG A 72 23.88 9.80 -17.63
C ARG A 72 25.17 9.72 -18.42
N ASP A 73 25.57 10.83 -19.03
CA ASP A 73 26.95 10.99 -19.49
C ASP A 73 27.83 11.19 -18.26
N CYS A 74 28.42 10.10 -17.78
CA CYS A 74 29.49 10.11 -16.80
C CYS A 74 30.72 9.46 -17.45
N GLU A 75 31.66 10.29 -17.93
CA GLU A 75 33.00 9.83 -18.25
C GLU A 75 33.71 9.46 -16.94
N GLY A 76 33.67 8.17 -16.58
CA GLY A 76 34.31 7.65 -15.38
C GLY A 76 33.53 6.51 -14.75
N ASP A 77 34.22 5.38 -14.59
CA ASP A 77 33.89 4.19 -13.79
C ASP A 77 32.66 3.36 -14.20
N ALA A 78 32.96 2.15 -14.68
CA ALA A 78 31.98 1.13 -15.02
C ALA A 78 31.44 0.41 -13.77
N HIS A 79 30.12 0.15 -13.80
CA HIS A 79 29.31 -0.80 -13.01
C HIS A 79 28.12 -0.19 -12.25
N SER A 80 27.14 0.30 -13.01
CA SER A 80 25.74 0.34 -12.55
C SER A 80 24.77 0.22 -13.74
N ALA A 81 24.21 -0.96 -13.94
CA ALA A 81 23.18 -1.19 -14.95
C ALA A 81 21.81 -0.82 -14.38
N ALA A 82 21.38 0.43 -14.58
CA ALA A 82 20.05 0.89 -14.19
C ALA A 82 18.97 0.05 -14.90
N ARG A 83 18.04 -0.53 -14.14
CA ARG A 83 16.90 -1.27 -14.69
C ARG A 83 15.86 -0.30 -15.27
N PRO A 84 15.26 -0.57 -16.45
CA PRO A 84 14.30 0.33 -17.06
C PRO A 84 12.95 0.30 -16.32
N ASN A 85 12.42 1.48 -16.00
CA ASN A 85 11.05 1.64 -15.50
C ASN A 85 10.05 1.62 -16.68
N ILE A 86 8.91 0.95 -16.50
CA ILE A 86 7.82 0.92 -17.48
C ILE A 86 6.97 2.18 -17.29
N LEU A 87 6.85 3.02 -18.32
CA LEU A 87 6.23 4.36 -18.19
C LEU A 87 4.76 4.42 -18.62
N ALA A 88 4.28 3.49 -19.46
CA ALA A 88 2.86 3.36 -19.81
C ALA A 88 2.55 2.01 -20.48
N VAL A 89 1.30 1.53 -20.29
CA VAL A 89 0.68 0.50 -21.13
C VAL A 89 -0.65 1.08 -21.63
N GLY A 90 -0.88 1.05 -22.94
CA GLY A 90 -2.11 1.55 -23.56
C GLY A 90 -2.62 0.61 -24.65
N CYS A 91 -3.95 0.46 -24.72
CA CYS A 91 -4.64 -0.22 -25.81
C CYS A 91 -5.17 0.79 -26.82
N GLN A 92 -4.99 0.52 -28.12
CA GLN A 92 -5.67 1.25 -29.19
C GLN A 92 -6.71 0.36 -29.89
N SER A 93 -7.96 0.81 -29.88
CA SER A 93 -8.93 0.49 -30.93
C SER A 93 -8.93 1.61 -31.97
N GLY A 94 -8.53 1.28 -33.20
CA GLY A 94 -8.70 2.03 -34.46
C GLY A 94 -8.88 3.56 -34.48
N LEU A 95 -7.98 4.20 -35.24
CA LEU A 95 -8.07 5.52 -35.93
C LEU A 95 -7.28 6.71 -35.32
N ASN A 96 -6.47 7.28 -36.22
CA ASN A 96 -5.75 8.56 -36.20
C ASN A 96 -4.54 8.77 -35.26
N ARG A 97 -3.61 9.59 -35.79
CA ARG A 97 -2.27 9.87 -35.28
C ARG A 97 -2.28 10.45 -33.86
N PRO A 98 -1.26 10.16 -33.02
CA PRO A 98 -1.08 10.86 -31.76
C PRO A 98 -0.64 12.31 -32.01
N LEU A 99 -1.55 13.26 -31.82
CA LEU A 99 -1.18 14.62 -31.44
C LEU A 99 -0.87 14.62 -29.94
N LEU A 100 0.35 14.25 -29.59
CA LEU A 100 0.90 14.57 -28.27
C LEU A 100 1.07 16.08 -28.20
N SER A 101 0.11 16.78 -27.60
CA SER A 101 0.25 18.19 -27.30
C SER A 101 1.30 18.37 -26.20
N GLU A 102 2.12 19.41 -26.31
CA GLU A 102 3.20 19.73 -25.35
C GLU A 102 2.68 19.94 -23.91
N ALA A 103 1.37 20.17 -23.77
CA ALA A 103 0.66 20.30 -22.50
C ALA A 103 0.71 19.04 -21.61
N LEU A 104 0.85 17.83 -22.16
CA LEU A 104 0.82 16.59 -21.35
C LEU A 104 2.21 16.15 -20.86
N LEU A 105 3.30 16.70 -21.41
CA LEU A 105 4.68 16.35 -21.05
C LEU A 105 5.31 17.27 -19.99
N THR A 106 4.60 18.30 -19.54
CA THR A 106 5.14 19.35 -18.67
C THR A 106 4.64 19.23 -17.21
N GLN A 107 4.23 18.04 -16.75
CA GLN A 107 3.73 17.87 -15.38
C GLN A 107 4.01 16.51 -14.70
N THR A 108 5.23 15.97 -14.85
CA THR A 108 5.80 14.96 -13.91
C THR A 108 7.28 15.20 -13.61
N ALA A 109 7.73 16.46 -13.62
CA ALA A 109 8.96 16.88 -12.95
C ALA A 109 8.70 17.18 -11.47
N GLN A 110 8.09 16.23 -10.76
CA GLN A 110 7.95 16.28 -9.31
C GLN A 110 8.96 15.32 -8.69
N THR A 111 9.83 15.91 -7.88
CA THR A 111 10.82 15.33 -6.99
C THR A 111 10.63 13.85 -6.67
N SER A 112 11.69 13.05 -6.85
CA SER A 112 11.83 11.76 -6.17
C SER A 112 11.41 11.93 -4.71
N PRO A 113 10.46 11.15 -4.17
CA PRO A 113 10.02 11.33 -2.80
C PRO A 113 11.23 11.19 -1.88
N SER A 114 11.40 12.14 -0.97
CA SER A 114 12.35 11.97 0.13
C SER A 114 12.00 10.67 0.86
N PRO A 115 13.00 9.86 1.27
CA PRO A 115 12.72 8.59 1.94
C PRO A 115 11.82 8.83 3.16
N LEU A 116 10.75 8.03 3.28
CA LEU A 116 9.81 8.11 4.38
C LEU A 116 10.57 7.86 5.70
N SER A 117 10.77 8.93 6.47
CA SER A 117 11.80 8.98 7.50
C SER A 117 11.28 8.89 8.94
N SER A 118 9.98 9.05 9.16
CA SER A 118 9.32 8.84 10.45
C SER A 118 8.18 7.83 10.35
N PRO A 119 7.86 7.10 11.44
CA PRO A 119 6.66 6.29 11.57
C PRO A 119 5.37 7.00 11.11
N ASP A 120 5.16 8.25 11.53
CA ASP A 120 3.97 9.02 11.13
C ASP A 120 3.90 9.29 9.61
N ALA A 121 5.04 9.55 8.95
CA ALA A 121 5.09 9.72 7.49
C ALA A 121 4.81 8.40 6.75
N ILE A 122 5.26 7.27 7.31
CA ILE A 122 4.98 5.92 6.76
C ILE A 122 3.50 5.58 6.92
N ALA A 123 2.91 5.85 8.09
CA ALA A 123 1.49 5.65 8.36
C ALA A 123 0.60 6.49 7.42
N GLN A 124 0.97 7.75 7.16
CA GLN A 124 0.31 8.60 6.16
C GLN A 124 0.43 8.02 4.73
N ALA A 125 1.61 7.55 4.32
CA ALA A 125 1.78 6.93 3.01
C ALA A 125 0.92 5.66 2.87
N PHE A 126 0.85 4.82 3.91
CA PHE A 126 -0.03 3.66 3.94
C PHE A 126 -1.51 4.05 3.90
N ALA A 127 -1.92 5.14 4.55
CA ALA A 127 -3.28 5.66 4.48
C ALA A 127 -3.69 6.09 3.05
N GLU A 128 -2.79 6.71 2.30
CA GLU A 128 -3.02 7.06 0.90
C GLU A 128 -3.13 5.82 -0.01
N ILE A 129 -2.31 4.81 0.24
CA ILE A 129 -2.33 3.54 -0.52
C ILE A 129 -3.60 2.74 -0.21
N ALA A 130 -3.97 2.64 1.07
CA ALA A 130 -5.19 1.97 1.50
C ALA A 130 -6.45 2.66 0.94
N ARG A 131 -6.48 4.00 0.85
CA ARG A 131 -7.56 4.74 0.18
C ARG A 131 -7.67 4.41 -1.31
N GLU A 132 -6.55 4.31 -2.04
CA GLU A 132 -6.55 3.94 -3.47
C GLU A 132 -7.08 2.50 -3.67
N ALA A 133 -6.58 1.55 -2.87
CA ALA A 133 -7.04 0.16 -2.90
C ALA A 133 -8.52 0.03 -2.52
N GLY A 134 -8.94 0.65 -1.41
CA GLY A 134 -10.32 0.67 -0.95
C GLY A 134 -11.30 1.30 -1.94
N ALA A 135 -10.87 2.32 -2.71
CA ALA A 135 -11.68 2.87 -3.80
C ALA A 135 -11.92 1.84 -4.92
N ALA A 136 -10.94 0.99 -5.24
CA ALA A 136 -11.09 -0.10 -6.21
C ALA A 136 -11.98 -1.23 -5.67
N ILE A 137 -11.78 -1.64 -4.41
CA ILE A 137 -12.67 -2.60 -3.71
C ILE A 137 -14.12 -2.13 -3.75
N MET A 138 -14.38 -0.83 -3.50
CA MET A 138 -15.73 -0.28 -3.54
C MET A 138 -16.33 -0.24 -4.95
N GLN A 139 -15.53 -0.16 -6.02
CA GLN A 139 -16.05 -0.34 -7.39
C GLN A 139 -16.53 -1.78 -7.63
N VAL A 140 -15.80 -2.78 -7.14
CA VAL A 140 -16.22 -4.20 -7.22
C VAL A 140 -17.46 -4.45 -6.36
N TYR A 141 -17.49 -3.94 -5.13
CA TYR A 141 -18.62 -4.01 -4.20
C TYR A 141 -19.90 -3.32 -4.71
N ALA A 142 -19.75 -2.17 -5.40
CA ALA A 142 -20.87 -1.36 -5.89
C ALA A 142 -21.51 -1.89 -7.18
N LYS A 143 -20.74 -2.54 -8.07
CA LYS A 143 -21.29 -3.27 -9.24
C LYS A 143 -22.34 -4.31 -8.85
N GLY A 144 -22.33 -4.72 -7.58
CA GLY A 144 -22.99 -5.93 -7.13
C GLY A 144 -22.17 -7.11 -7.61
N CYS A 145 -21.37 -7.66 -6.72
CA CYS A 145 -20.93 -9.04 -6.89
C CYS A 145 -22.20 -9.91 -6.85
N ASP A 146 -22.81 -10.13 -8.02
CA ASP A 146 -23.30 -11.44 -8.37
C ASP A 146 -22.22 -12.40 -7.88
N ALA A 147 -22.52 -13.19 -6.85
CA ALA A 147 -21.56 -14.11 -6.27
C ALA A 147 -21.33 -15.26 -7.27
N ARG A 148 -20.62 -14.94 -8.36
CA ARG A 148 -20.15 -15.76 -9.50
C ARG A 148 -18.74 -16.28 -9.27
N ILE A 149 -18.40 -16.39 -7.99
CA ILE A 149 -17.78 -17.56 -7.39
C ILE A 149 -16.72 -18.31 -8.25
N LYS A 150 -15.41 -18.21 -7.85
CA LYS A 150 -14.18 -18.95 -8.29
C LYS A 150 -14.46 -20.33 -8.92
N ASP A 151 -13.47 -20.92 -9.61
CA ASP A 151 -13.59 -22.30 -10.12
C ASP A 151 -13.96 -23.35 -9.01
N ASP A 152 -13.59 -23.11 -7.75
CA ASP A 152 -14.05 -23.84 -6.54
C ASP A 152 -15.23 -23.18 -5.79
N ARG A 153 -15.46 -21.89 -6.08
CA ARG A 153 -16.59 -20.99 -5.75
C ARG A 153 -16.40 -19.90 -4.65
N SER A 154 -15.74 -18.76 -4.95
CA SER A 154 -15.87 -17.40 -4.27
C SER A 154 -15.63 -16.14 -5.18
N PRO A 155 -16.42 -15.03 -5.11
CA PRO A 155 -16.25 -13.82 -5.96
C PRO A 155 -15.24 -12.80 -5.39
N VAL A 156 -14.75 -13.07 -4.19
CA VAL A 156 -13.89 -12.24 -3.34
C VAL A 156 -12.61 -11.86 -4.09
N THR A 157 -11.95 -12.86 -4.68
CA THR A 157 -10.71 -12.78 -5.48
C THR A 157 -10.53 -11.53 -6.36
N GLU A 158 -11.56 -11.03 -7.05
CA GLU A 158 -11.38 -9.82 -7.90
C GLU A 158 -11.06 -8.59 -7.05
N ALA A 159 -11.71 -8.43 -5.89
CA ALA A 159 -11.48 -7.30 -5.01
C ALA A 159 -10.10 -7.39 -4.35
N ASP A 160 -9.74 -8.57 -3.83
CA ASP A 160 -8.45 -8.87 -3.22
C ASP A 160 -7.28 -8.69 -4.21
N GLU A 161 -7.36 -9.28 -5.41
CA GLU A 161 -6.30 -9.20 -6.41
C GLU A 161 -6.10 -7.77 -6.95
N VAL A 162 -7.19 -7.03 -7.17
CA VAL A 162 -7.10 -5.62 -7.61
C VAL A 162 -6.54 -4.74 -6.50
N ALA A 163 -6.96 -4.95 -5.25
CA ALA A 163 -6.43 -4.21 -4.10
C ALA A 163 -4.94 -4.53 -3.87
N GLU A 164 -4.55 -5.80 -3.82
CA GLU A 164 -3.15 -6.22 -3.66
C GLU A 164 -2.27 -5.65 -4.78
N ALA A 165 -2.69 -5.74 -6.04
CA ALA A 165 -1.93 -5.20 -7.18
C ALA A 165 -1.73 -3.67 -7.08
N ILE A 166 -2.72 -2.93 -6.58
CA ILE A 166 -2.58 -1.49 -6.31
C ILE A 166 -1.58 -1.25 -5.17
N ILE A 167 -1.73 -1.97 -4.06
CA ILE A 167 -0.89 -1.83 -2.86
C ILE A 167 0.57 -2.14 -3.20
N LEU A 168 0.84 -3.30 -3.78
CA LEU A 168 2.20 -3.73 -4.17
C LEU A 168 2.87 -2.76 -5.14
N ARG A 169 2.14 -2.28 -6.16
CA ARG A 169 2.66 -1.27 -7.10
C ARG A 169 3.03 0.04 -6.39
N ARG A 170 2.21 0.51 -5.45
CA ARG A 170 2.49 1.74 -4.69
C ARG A 170 3.66 1.53 -3.72
N LEU A 171 3.69 0.42 -2.98
CA LEU A 171 4.77 0.08 -2.06
C LEU A 171 6.12 -0.03 -2.77
N ALA A 172 6.17 -0.67 -3.95
CA ALA A 172 7.37 -0.75 -4.78
C ALA A 172 7.89 0.62 -5.26
N HIS A 173 7.09 1.70 -5.18
CA HIS A 173 7.53 3.07 -5.45
C HIS A 173 7.96 3.82 -4.18
N VAL A 174 7.22 3.67 -3.07
CA VAL A 174 7.49 4.44 -1.84
C VAL A 174 8.52 3.80 -0.91
N MET A 175 8.67 2.47 -0.95
CA MET A 175 9.58 1.69 -0.10
C MET A 175 10.19 0.51 -0.90
N PRO A 176 10.92 0.77 -2.00
CA PRO A 176 11.37 -0.25 -2.96
C PRO A 176 12.27 -1.34 -2.38
N ASP A 177 13.01 -1.04 -1.31
CA ASP A 177 13.98 -1.94 -0.68
C ASP A 177 13.40 -2.77 0.48
N VAL A 178 12.11 -2.66 0.77
CA VAL A 178 11.45 -3.35 1.89
C VAL A 178 10.61 -4.53 1.37
N PRO A 179 10.88 -5.78 1.77
CA PRO A 179 10.07 -6.94 1.38
C PRO A 179 8.61 -6.77 1.80
N VAL A 180 7.67 -7.19 0.94
CA VAL A 180 6.23 -7.17 1.23
C VAL A 180 5.68 -8.58 1.23
N VAL A 181 5.13 -9.00 2.37
CA VAL A 181 4.34 -10.22 2.52
C VAL A 181 2.88 -9.82 2.43
N ALA A 182 2.22 -10.22 1.36
CA ALA A 182 0.81 -9.91 1.08
C ALA A 182 0.01 -11.21 0.93
N GLU A 183 -1.24 -11.23 1.43
CA GLU A 183 -2.03 -12.46 1.58
C GLU A 183 -2.21 -13.25 0.28
N GLU A 184 -2.63 -12.61 -0.81
CA GLU A 184 -2.96 -13.30 -2.07
C GLU A 184 -1.68 -13.83 -2.74
N CYS A 185 -0.58 -13.07 -2.68
CA CYS A 185 0.75 -13.56 -3.05
C CYS A 185 1.19 -14.75 -2.18
N ALA A 186 1.04 -14.68 -0.86
CA ALA A 186 1.42 -15.75 0.06
C ALA A 186 0.58 -17.03 -0.15
N ALA A 187 -0.72 -16.89 -0.40
CA ALA A 187 -1.63 -17.99 -0.76
C ALA A 187 -1.22 -18.67 -2.08
N LYS A 188 -0.62 -17.92 -3.00
CA LYS A 188 -0.02 -18.42 -4.26
C LYS A 188 1.40 -18.98 -4.08
N GLY A 189 1.90 -19.06 -2.84
CA GLY A 189 3.26 -19.53 -2.51
C GLY A 189 4.37 -18.51 -2.78
N VAL A 190 4.03 -17.26 -3.11
CA VAL A 190 4.96 -16.17 -3.38
C VAL A 190 5.21 -15.41 -2.08
N ILE A 191 6.14 -15.93 -1.28
CA ILE A 191 6.56 -15.34 -0.01
C ILE A 191 8.02 -14.91 -0.15
N PRO A 192 8.37 -13.62 0.04
CA PRO A 192 9.76 -13.18 0.04
C PRO A 192 10.48 -13.62 1.32
N ASP A 193 11.81 -13.69 1.27
CA ASP A 193 12.62 -13.75 2.49
C ASP A 193 12.46 -12.44 3.28
N VAL A 194 12.22 -12.55 4.58
CA VAL A 194 11.96 -11.41 5.47
C VAL A 194 13.06 -11.27 6.50
N GLY A 195 13.76 -10.12 6.43
CA GLY A 195 14.75 -9.73 7.43
C GLY A 195 14.10 -9.04 8.64
N ARG A 196 14.90 -8.22 9.33
CA ARG A 196 14.46 -7.41 10.48
C ARG A 196 13.33 -6.43 10.15
N ARG A 197 13.17 -6.03 8.89
CA ARG A 197 12.21 -5.01 8.42
C ARG A 197 11.49 -5.51 7.17
N PHE A 198 10.15 -5.53 7.21
CA PHE A 198 9.28 -6.00 6.13
C PHE A 198 7.88 -5.41 6.30
N ILE A 199 7.07 -5.44 5.25
CA ILE A 199 5.67 -4.96 5.27
C ILE A 199 4.73 -6.15 5.22
N LEU A 200 3.67 -6.10 6.02
CA LEU A 200 2.53 -7.02 5.97
C LEU A 200 1.35 -6.31 5.30
N VAL A 201 0.68 -7.01 4.39
CA VAL A 201 -0.52 -6.53 3.69
C VAL A 201 -1.62 -7.59 3.75
N ASP A 202 -2.78 -7.16 4.21
CA ASP A 202 -4.05 -7.83 3.94
C ASP A 202 -4.85 -6.90 3.02
N PRO A 203 -5.13 -7.30 1.77
CA PRO A 203 -5.86 -6.46 0.83
C PRO A 203 -7.35 -6.34 1.16
N LEU A 204 -7.96 -7.31 1.87
CA LEU A 204 -9.39 -7.36 2.16
C LEU A 204 -9.72 -8.32 3.35
N ASP A 205 -9.38 -7.90 4.58
CA ASP A 205 -9.83 -8.60 5.78
C ASP A 205 -11.35 -8.41 5.91
N GLY A 206 -12.05 -9.42 6.43
CA GLY A 206 -13.50 -9.43 6.48
C GLY A 206 -14.14 -9.85 5.16
N THR A 207 -13.51 -10.75 4.41
CA THR A 207 -14.10 -11.45 3.24
C THR A 207 -15.57 -11.86 3.45
N LYS A 208 -15.95 -12.34 4.64
CA LYS A 208 -17.35 -12.68 4.98
C LYS A 208 -18.24 -11.45 5.09
N GLU A 209 -17.76 -10.40 5.74
CA GLU A 209 -18.44 -9.12 5.88
C GLU A 209 -18.63 -8.41 4.53
N PHE A 210 -17.69 -8.58 3.60
CA PHE A 210 -17.81 -8.16 2.20
C PHE A 210 -18.91 -8.94 1.47
N LEU A 211 -18.86 -10.28 1.50
CA LEU A 211 -19.86 -11.15 0.87
C LEU A 211 -21.28 -10.92 1.39
N ASN A 212 -21.42 -10.79 2.71
CA ASN A 212 -22.70 -10.55 3.38
C ASN A 212 -23.18 -9.09 3.25
N ARG A 213 -22.36 -8.21 2.66
CA ARG A 213 -22.60 -6.76 2.50
C ARG A 213 -22.84 -6.01 3.82
N ASN A 214 -22.15 -6.45 4.88
CA ASN A 214 -22.25 -5.88 6.23
C ASN A 214 -21.34 -4.64 6.42
N GLY A 215 -20.46 -4.31 5.47
CA GLY A 215 -19.67 -3.07 5.45
C GLY A 215 -18.50 -2.99 6.43
N GLU A 216 -18.17 -4.07 7.15
CA GLU A 216 -17.08 -4.13 8.13
C GLU A 216 -15.89 -5.00 7.65
N PHE A 217 -15.47 -4.78 6.41
CA PHE A 217 -14.24 -5.28 5.82
C PHE A 217 -13.18 -4.16 5.73
N THR A 218 -11.89 -4.51 5.69
CA THR A 218 -10.79 -3.55 5.77
C THR A 218 -9.62 -3.85 4.83
N VAL A 219 -8.85 -2.80 4.50
CA VAL A 219 -7.50 -2.91 3.96
C VAL A 219 -6.52 -2.70 5.12
N ASN A 220 -5.56 -3.61 5.30
CA ASN A 220 -4.55 -3.52 6.35
C ASN A 220 -3.14 -3.45 5.74
N ILE A 221 -2.36 -2.45 6.13
CA ILE A 221 -0.96 -2.29 5.72
C ILE A 221 -0.13 -1.95 6.96
N ALA A 222 0.95 -2.68 7.21
CA ALA A 222 1.81 -2.46 8.38
C ALA A 222 3.29 -2.66 8.07
N LEU A 223 4.14 -1.79 8.60
CA LEU A 223 5.59 -1.95 8.62
C LEU A 223 6.00 -2.63 9.93
N ILE A 224 6.66 -3.77 9.81
CA ILE A 224 7.34 -4.45 10.92
C ILE A 224 8.80 -4.03 10.93
N GLU A 225 9.33 -3.75 12.11
CA GLU A 225 10.76 -3.61 12.39
C GLU A 225 11.09 -4.30 13.72
N ASP A 226 12.12 -5.15 13.75
CA ASP A 226 12.53 -5.96 14.91
C ASP A 226 11.39 -6.80 15.55
N GLY A 227 10.51 -7.31 14.68
CA GLY A 227 9.35 -8.12 15.07
C GLY A 227 8.26 -7.34 15.81
N LYS A 228 8.27 -6.00 15.75
CA LYS A 228 7.21 -5.10 16.25
C LYS A 228 6.62 -4.25 15.11
N PRO A 229 5.33 -3.89 15.15
CA PRO A 229 4.72 -3.04 14.15
C PRO A 229 5.01 -1.57 14.49
N VAL A 230 5.78 -0.89 13.64
CA VAL A 230 6.24 0.49 13.89
C VAL A 230 5.40 1.55 13.18
N ALA A 231 4.69 1.18 12.12
CA ALA A 231 3.72 2.04 11.45
C ALA A 231 2.64 1.19 10.78
N GLY A 232 1.40 1.67 10.70
CA GLY A 232 0.32 0.93 10.06
C GLY A 232 -0.93 1.76 9.76
N CYS A 233 -1.76 1.22 8.87
CA CYS A 233 -3.05 1.77 8.49
C CYS A 233 -4.10 0.66 8.37
N VAL A 234 -5.27 0.90 8.95
CA VAL A 234 -6.51 0.13 8.76
C VAL A 234 -7.54 1.04 8.09
N PHE A 235 -8.03 0.66 6.91
CA PHE A 235 -9.08 1.41 6.23
C PHE A 235 -10.33 0.54 6.00
N ALA A 236 -11.47 0.96 6.53
CA ALA A 236 -12.77 0.37 6.29
C ALA A 236 -13.54 1.19 5.23
N PRO A 237 -13.46 0.84 3.94
CA PRO A 237 -13.92 1.72 2.87
C PRO A 237 -15.44 1.88 2.80
N ALA A 238 -16.20 0.84 3.16
CA ALA A 238 -17.67 0.86 3.13
C ALA A 238 -18.31 1.80 4.18
N VAL A 239 -17.58 2.13 5.25
CA VAL A 239 -17.98 3.10 6.27
C VAL A 239 -17.08 4.35 6.29
N ASN A 240 -16.26 4.53 5.24
CA ASN A 240 -15.30 5.62 5.06
C ASN A 240 -14.51 5.98 6.34
N ALA A 241 -14.02 4.97 7.04
CA ALA A 241 -13.28 5.13 8.29
C ALA A 241 -11.85 4.62 8.12
N LEU A 242 -10.89 5.54 8.19
CA LEU A 242 -9.47 5.25 8.16
C LEU A 242 -8.86 5.47 9.54
N TYR A 243 -7.94 4.59 9.91
CA TYR A 243 -7.15 4.66 11.13
C TYR A 243 -5.68 4.46 10.77
N ALA A 244 -4.79 5.28 11.31
CA ALA A 244 -3.36 5.19 11.07
C ALA A 244 -2.59 5.44 12.37
N GLY A 245 -1.47 4.75 12.53
CA GLY A 245 -0.60 4.85 13.69
C GLY A 245 0.87 4.77 13.31
N GLY A 246 1.66 5.70 13.85
CA GLY A 246 3.13 5.69 13.81
C GLY A 246 3.69 6.00 15.20
N ASP A 247 4.31 7.15 15.35
CA ASP A 247 4.61 7.74 16.67
C ASP A 247 3.32 8.25 17.32
N THR A 248 2.30 8.55 16.50
CA THR A 248 0.99 9.03 16.95
C THR A 248 -0.16 8.36 16.19
N ALA A 249 -1.29 8.16 16.87
CA ALA A 249 -2.50 7.62 16.25
C ALA A 249 -3.50 8.71 15.86
N TRP A 250 -4.13 8.53 14.71
CA TRP A 250 -5.22 9.37 14.21
C TRP A 250 -6.22 8.56 13.41
N ARG A 251 -7.44 9.08 13.30
CA ARG A 251 -8.48 8.55 12.42
C ARG A 251 -9.00 9.63 11.48
N VAL A 252 -9.48 9.22 10.31
CA VAL A 252 -10.32 10.02 9.44
C VAL A 252 -11.67 9.34 9.28
N ARG A 253 -12.74 10.05 9.64
CA ARG A 253 -14.13 9.60 9.51
C ARG A 253 -14.96 10.77 8.98
N ASP A 254 -15.78 10.52 7.96
CA ASP A 254 -16.64 11.53 7.34
C ASP A 254 -15.90 12.80 6.88
N GLY A 255 -14.61 12.66 6.52
CA GLY A 255 -13.73 13.75 6.09
C GLY A 255 -13.10 14.56 7.23
N ILE A 256 -13.40 14.24 8.49
CA ILE A 256 -12.81 14.87 9.68
C ILE A 256 -11.61 14.01 10.12
N GLU A 257 -10.44 14.65 10.25
CA GLU A 257 -9.24 14.05 10.85
C GLU A 257 -9.14 14.43 12.32
N GLU A 258 -8.87 13.45 13.17
CA GLU A 258 -8.69 13.66 14.62
C GLU A 258 -7.65 12.69 15.19
N ARG A 259 -6.85 13.17 16.15
CA ARG A 259 -5.98 12.30 16.95
C ARG A 259 -6.84 11.41 17.84
N ILE A 260 -6.41 10.17 18.01
CA ILE A 260 -7.08 9.20 18.89
C ILE A 260 -6.14 8.75 20.00
N SER A 261 -6.71 8.35 21.12
CA SER A 261 -6.02 7.67 22.20
C SER A 261 -6.95 6.65 22.83
N THR A 262 -6.38 5.64 23.46
CA THR A 262 -7.12 4.75 24.35
C THR A 262 -7.66 5.53 25.56
N ARG A 263 -8.63 4.95 26.27
CA ARG A 263 -9.18 5.51 27.51
C ARG A 263 -8.63 4.77 28.74
N ALA A 264 -8.74 5.39 29.90
CA ALA A 264 -8.63 4.68 31.18
C ALA A 264 -9.81 3.72 31.35
N TYR A 265 -9.58 2.59 32.02
CA TYR A 265 -10.63 1.59 32.23
C TYR A 265 -11.78 2.13 33.11
N PRO A 266 -13.05 1.89 32.75
CA PRO A 266 -14.19 2.30 33.57
C PRO A 266 -14.22 1.55 34.92
N ALA A 267 -14.68 2.22 35.97
CA ALA A 267 -14.73 1.67 37.32
C ALA A 267 -15.83 0.59 37.48
N GLU A 268 -16.86 0.65 36.64
CA GLU A 268 -17.94 -0.32 36.53
C GLU A 268 -17.52 -1.63 35.83
N GLY A 269 -16.37 -1.63 35.14
CA GLY A 269 -15.83 -2.78 34.40
C GLY A 269 -15.51 -2.47 32.93
N LEU A 270 -14.85 -3.43 32.29
CA LEU A 270 -14.36 -3.32 30.92
C LEU A 270 -15.48 -3.47 29.88
N THR A 271 -15.33 -2.77 28.76
CA THR A 271 -16.06 -3.01 27.51
C THR A 271 -15.25 -3.96 26.63
N ALA A 272 -15.73 -5.19 26.45
CA ALA A 272 -15.06 -6.21 25.64
C ALA A 272 -15.55 -6.23 24.18
N LEU A 273 -14.64 -6.39 23.24
CA LEU A 273 -14.96 -6.59 21.83
C LEU A 273 -14.99 -8.07 21.47
N CYS A 274 -16.12 -8.49 20.92
CA CYS A 274 -16.38 -9.83 20.44
C CYS A 274 -16.41 -9.83 18.90
N SER A 275 -16.09 -10.97 18.29
CA SER A 275 -16.17 -11.13 16.83
C SER A 275 -17.58 -11.55 16.42
N ARG A 276 -18.25 -10.75 15.57
CA ARG A 276 -19.60 -11.04 15.09
C ARG A 276 -19.71 -12.37 14.33
N SER A 277 -18.75 -12.63 13.43
CA SER A 277 -18.78 -13.79 12.54
C SER A 277 -18.02 -15.01 13.07
N HIS A 278 -17.30 -14.86 14.20
CA HIS A 278 -16.45 -15.89 14.79
C HIS A 278 -16.42 -15.78 16.33
N PRO A 279 -17.54 -15.97 17.03
CA PRO A 279 -17.53 -16.15 18.49
C PRO A 279 -16.68 -17.38 18.84
N ASP A 280 -15.84 -17.26 19.87
CA ASP A 280 -14.91 -18.30 20.30
C ASP A 280 -15.00 -18.54 21.82
N ALA A 281 -15.17 -19.80 22.20
CA ALA A 281 -15.39 -20.17 23.60
C ALA A 281 -14.17 -19.94 24.52
N LYS A 282 -12.95 -19.86 23.97
CA LYS A 282 -11.75 -19.55 24.76
C LYS A 282 -11.60 -18.04 24.98
N SER A 283 -11.92 -17.22 23.98
CA SER A 283 -12.08 -15.77 24.19
C SER A 283 -13.14 -15.48 25.26
N GLU A 284 -14.26 -16.21 25.27
CA GLU A 284 -15.28 -16.08 26.31
C GLU A 284 -14.82 -16.54 27.70
N ALA A 285 -14.14 -17.69 27.78
CA ALA A 285 -13.58 -18.19 29.04
C ALA A 285 -12.53 -17.21 29.62
N PHE A 286 -11.68 -16.63 28.78
CA PHE A 286 -10.72 -15.61 29.17
C PHE A 286 -11.40 -14.33 29.69
N LEU A 287 -12.45 -13.85 29.01
CA LEU A 287 -13.21 -12.68 29.45
C LEU A 287 -13.94 -12.90 30.78
N ALA A 288 -14.31 -14.14 31.12
CA ALA A 288 -14.94 -14.47 32.40
C ALA A 288 -14.00 -14.33 33.61
N GLU A 289 -12.68 -14.17 33.39
CA GLU A 289 -11.69 -13.87 34.45
C GLU A 289 -11.63 -12.38 34.80
N TYR A 290 -12.40 -11.50 34.13
CA TYR A 290 -12.37 -10.06 34.31
C TYR A 290 -13.76 -9.48 34.57
N ALA A 291 -13.82 -8.31 35.23
CA ALA A 291 -15.06 -7.55 35.39
C ALA A 291 -15.46 -6.92 34.05
N ILE A 292 -16.31 -7.59 33.27
CA ILE A 292 -16.85 -7.09 31.99
C ILE A 292 -18.21 -6.44 32.22
N ALA A 293 -18.32 -5.13 31.93
CA ALA A 293 -19.53 -4.34 32.07
C ALA A 293 -20.36 -4.27 30.77
N ASP A 294 -19.70 -4.28 29.61
CA ASP A 294 -20.34 -4.15 28.29
C ASP A 294 -19.64 -5.05 27.25
N ARG A 295 -20.37 -5.47 26.22
CA ARG A 295 -19.91 -6.34 25.14
C ARG A 295 -20.36 -5.81 23.80
N ARG A 296 -19.41 -5.52 22.92
CA ARG A 296 -19.65 -4.91 21.61
C ARG A 296 -19.11 -5.78 20.50
N GLU A 297 -19.78 -5.78 19.35
CA GLU A 297 -19.34 -6.50 18.16
C GLU A 297 -18.65 -5.58 17.16
N ALA A 298 -17.58 -6.07 16.54
CA ALA A 298 -17.07 -5.53 15.27
C ALA A 298 -16.41 -6.63 14.44
N GLY A 299 -16.54 -6.54 13.11
CA GLY A 299 -15.85 -7.35 12.12
C GLY A 299 -14.36 -6.99 12.02
N SER A 300 -13.59 -7.82 11.32
CA SER A 300 -12.24 -7.50 10.82
C SER A 300 -11.25 -6.90 11.86
N SER A 301 -10.22 -6.18 11.41
CA SER A 301 -9.22 -5.47 12.22
C SER A 301 -9.78 -4.20 12.90
N LEU A 302 -10.98 -3.73 12.51
CA LEU A 302 -11.69 -2.61 13.15
C LEU A 302 -11.79 -2.74 14.68
N LYS A 303 -11.76 -3.96 15.23
CA LYS A 303 -11.71 -4.20 16.68
C LYS A 303 -10.52 -3.51 17.35
N PHE A 304 -9.32 -3.57 16.77
CA PHE A 304 -8.16 -2.83 17.31
C PHE A 304 -8.42 -1.33 17.31
N CYS A 305 -8.98 -0.81 16.21
CA CYS A 305 -9.32 0.61 16.06
C CYS A 305 -10.37 1.09 17.08
N ARG A 306 -11.34 0.24 17.45
CA ARG A 306 -12.33 0.54 18.49
C ARG A 306 -11.71 0.61 19.90
N VAL A 307 -10.65 -0.15 20.19
CA VAL A 307 -9.87 0.03 21.43
C VAL A 307 -9.03 1.30 21.35
N ALA A 308 -8.34 1.52 20.21
CA ALA A 308 -7.46 2.68 19.97
C ALA A 308 -8.18 4.04 20.03
N GLU A 309 -9.49 4.09 19.76
CA GLU A 309 -10.32 5.30 19.90
C GLU A 309 -11.09 5.39 21.23
N GLY A 310 -10.81 4.51 22.20
CA GLY A 310 -11.44 4.52 23.52
C GLY A 310 -12.92 4.09 23.56
N VAL A 311 -13.41 3.43 22.50
CA VAL A 311 -14.80 2.90 22.41
C VAL A 311 -14.93 1.53 23.08
N ALA A 312 -13.82 0.83 23.31
CA ALA A 312 -13.72 -0.42 24.07
C ALA A 312 -12.35 -0.54 24.76
N ASP A 313 -12.19 -1.55 25.63
CA ASP A 313 -11.02 -1.68 26.52
C ASP A 313 -10.19 -2.95 26.27
N VAL A 314 -10.82 -4.02 25.79
CA VAL A 314 -10.18 -5.33 25.56
C VAL A 314 -10.73 -6.06 24.33
N TYR A 315 -9.86 -6.71 23.56
CA TYR A 315 -10.20 -7.61 22.46
C TYR A 315 -9.34 -8.88 22.52
N PRO A 316 -9.85 -10.01 23.08
CA PRO A 316 -9.16 -11.29 23.08
C PRO A 316 -9.53 -12.13 21.85
N ARG A 317 -8.53 -12.73 21.21
CA ARG A 317 -8.68 -13.58 20.02
C ARG A 317 -7.88 -14.87 20.19
N PHE A 318 -8.59 -15.96 20.48
CA PHE A 318 -8.02 -17.31 20.57
C PHE A 318 -8.25 -18.17 19.32
N GLY A 319 -9.16 -17.75 18.43
CA GLY A 319 -9.33 -18.35 17.10
C GLY A 319 -8.23 -17.91 16.12
N PRO A 320 -7.94 -18.69 15.06
CA PRO A 320 -6.82 -18.45 14.14
C PRO A 320 -6.89 -17.08 13.46
N THR A 321 -5.71 -16.50 13.20
CA THR A 321 -5.44 -15.29 12.39
C THR A 321 -4.07 -15.44 11.71
N MET A 322 -3.80 -14.63 10.69
CA MET A 322 -2.47 -14.44 10.11
C MET A 322 -1.87 -13.11 10.59
N GLU A 323 -0.56 -12.94 10.46
CA GLU A 323 0.14 -11.73 10.91
C GLU A 323 -0.42 -10.45 10.27
N TRP A 324 -0.87 -10.53 9.01
CA TRP A 324 -1.43 -9.40 8.27
C TRP A 324 -2.80 -8.94 8.79
N ASP A 325 -3.67 -9.82 9.31
CA ASP A 325 -4.94 -9.46 9.97
C ASP A 325 -4.73 -8.57 11.23
N VAL A 326 -3.53 -8.64 11.84
CA VAL A 326 -3.26 -8.11 13.18
C VAL A 326 -2.27 -6.94 13.17
N ALA A 327 -1.26 -6.96 12.30
CA ALA A 327 -0.15 -6.00 12.33
C ALA A 327 -0.58 -4.53 12.22
N ALA A 328 -1.51 -4.20 11.31
CA ALA A 328 -1.95 -2.82 11.12
C ALA A 328 -2.78 -2.30 12.29
N GLY A 329 -3.69 -3.15 12.81
CA GLY A 329 -4.47 -2.83 14.01
C GLY A 329 -3.60 -2.67 15.26
N HIS A 330 -2.55 -3.48 15.40
CA HIS A 330 -1.57 -3.36 16.48
C HIS A 330 -0.79 -2.04 16.37
N ALA A 331 -0.29 -1.65 15.19
CA ALA A 331 0.36 -0.35 15.00
C ALA A 331 -0.52 0.83 15.44
N VAL A 332 -1.79 0.84 14.99
CA VAL A 332 -2.79 1.85 15.36
C VAL A 332 -3.02 1.86 16.88
N LEU A 333 -3.16 0.69 17.51
CA LEU A 333 -3.41 0.58 18.94
C LEU A 333 -2.20 1.03 19.79
N SER A 334 -0.99 0.63 19.42
CA SER A 334 0.23 1.05 20.12
C SER A 334 0.48 2.55 20.02
N ALA A 335 0.29 3.14 18.84
CA ALA A 335 0.40 4.58 18.64
C ALA A 335 -0.70 5.39 19.38
N ALA A 336 -1.78 4.72 19.81
CA ALA A 336 -2.86 5.29 20.63
C ALA A 336 -2.66 5.08 22.15
N GLY A 337 -1.60 4.38 22.57
CA GLY A 337 -1.30 4.08 23.99
C GLY A 337 -1.81 2.73 24.50
N GLY A 338 -2.27 1.83 23.62
CA GLY A 338 -2.60 0.44 23.97
C GLY A 338 -1.49 -0.55 23.61
N GLN A 339 -1.79 -1.84 23.70
CA GLN A 339 -0.84 -2.93 23.42
C GLN A 339 -1.52 -4.21 22.95
N VAL A 340 -0.77 -5.09 22.26
CA VAL A 340 -1.20 -6.47 21.97
C VAL A 340 -0.19 -7.43 22.58
N LEU A 341 -0.70 -8.32 23.44
CA LEU A 341 0.07 -9.31 24.18
C LEU A 341 -0.38 -10.72 23.84
N MET A 342 0.47 -11.71 24.11
CA MET A 342 0.05 -13.10 24.23
C MET A 342 -0.77 -13.31 25.52
N PRO A 343 -1.60 -14.36 25.65
CA PRO A 343 -2.49 -14.54 26.80
C PRO A 343 -1.80 -14.74 28.17
N ASP A 344 -0.50 -15.04 28.15
CA ASP A 344 0.40 -15.13 29.32
C ASP A 344 1.01 -13.77 29.71
N GLY A 345 0.81 -12.73 28.89
CA GLY A 345 1.33 -11.38 29.09
C GLY A 345 2.63 -11.07 28.35
N GLU A 346 3.19 -11.99 27.57
CA GLU A 346 4.40 -11.72 26.77
C GLU A 346 4.12 -10.86 25.53
N ASP A 347 5.17 -10.20 25.02
CA ASP A 347 5.13 -9.38 23.79
C ASP A 347 4.59 -10.19 22.58
N PHE A 348 3.56 -9.68 21.89
CA PHE A 348 3.14 -10.26 20.61
C PHE A 348 4.10 -9.88 19.47
N ARG A 349 4.70 -10.88 18.80
CA ARG A 349 5.77 -10.69 17.79
C ARG A 349 5.42 -11.19 16.39
N TYR A 350 6.08 -10.57 15.41
CA TYR A 350 5.92 -10.78 13.96
C TYR A 350 7.21 -11.34 13.32
N GLY A 351 7.07 -11.90 12.11
CA GLY A 351 8.16 -12.51 11.34
C GLY A 351 8.21 -14.04 11.44
N LYS A 352 7.10 -14.68 11.80
CA LYS A 352 6.98 -16.14 12.02
C LYS A 352 6.89 -16.91 10.68
N ALA A 353 7.88 -16.70 9.81
CA ALA A 353 7.92 -17.22 8.45
C ALA A 353 7.97 -18.76 8.39
N ASP A 354 8.60 -19.39 9.38
CA ASP A 354 8.63 -20.84 9.60
C ASP A 354 7.25 -21.43 9.94
N ALA A 355 6.42 -20.67 10.65
CA ALA A 355 5.01 -20.97 10.89
C ALA A 355 4.08 -20.45 9.76
N GLY A 356 4.63 -19.99 8.63
CA GLY A 356 3.86 -19.45 7.50
C GLY A 356 3.07 -18.20 7.86
N PHE A 357 3.59 -17.34 8.75
CA PHE A 357 2.94 -16.12 9.25
C PHE A 357 1.63 -16.35 10.00
N ARG A 358 1.39 -17.57 10.50
CA ARG A 358 0.24 -17.89 11.36
C ARG A 358 0.45 -17.34 12.76
N ASN A 359 -0.58 -16.71 13.33
CA ASN A 359 -0.56 -16.24 14.71
C ASN A 359 -0.94 -17.31 15.73
N VAL A 360 -0.42 -17.12 16.94
CA VAL A 360 -0.98 -17.68 18.18
C VAL A 360 -2.16 -16.83 18.67
N ALA A 361 -2.79 -17.21 19.77
CA ALA A 361 -3.78 -16.38 20.44
C ALA A 361 -3.17 -15.05 20.90
N PHE A 362 -3.98 -13.99 20.97
CA PHE A 362 -3.57 -12.68 21.48
C PHE A 362 -4.68 -11.99 22.24
N VAL A 363 -4.30 -10.97 23.01
CA VAL A 363 -5.21 -10.05 23.67
C VAL A 363 -4.74 -8.62 23.42
N ALA A 364 -5.59 -7.83 22.77
CA ALA A 364 -5.40 -6.40 22.61
C ALA A 364 -6.02 -5.65 23.80
N TRP A 365 -5.26 -4.76 24.41
CA TRP A 365 -5.63 -3.99 25.60
C TRP A 365 -5.50 -2.49 25.34
N GLY A 366 -6.44 -1.70 25.87
CA GLY A 366 -6.39 -0.25 25.81
C GLY A 366 -5.40 0.40 26.78
N GLN A 367 -4.96 -0.32 27.81
CA GLN A 367 -3.97 0.11 28.82
C GLN A 367 -3.11 -1.11 29.19
N ASP A 368 -2.38 -1.05 30.30
CA ASP A 368 -1.78 -2.23 30.92
C ASP A 368 -2.85 -3.26 31.33
N ALA A 369 -2.57 -4.53 31.05
CA ALA A 369 -3.47 -5.63 31.38
C ALA A 369 -3.79 -5.61 32.89
N PRO A 370 -5.07 -5.55 33.29
CA PRO A 370 -5.44 -5.45 34.69
C PRO A 370 -5.10 -6.76 35.43
N GLN A 371 -4.79 -6.64 36.72
CA GLN A 371 -4.65 -7.80 37.59
C GLN A 371 -6.01 -8.52 37.72
N LYS A 372 -5.95 -9.86 37.74
CA LYS A 372 -7.11 -10.76 37.85
C LYS A 372 -7.65 -10.83 39.28
#